data_AF-A0A5S6QDV0-F1
#
_entry.id   AF-A0A5S6QDV0-F1
#
_cell.length_a   1.000
_cell.length_b   1.000
_cell.length_c   1.000
_cell.angle_alpha   90.00
_cell.angle_beta   90.00
_cell.angle_gamma   90.00
#
_symmetry.space_group_name_H-M   'P 1'
#
loop_
_entity.id
_entity.type
_entity.pdbx_description
1 polymer ?
#
loop_
_entity_poly.entity_id
_entity_poly.type
_entity_poly.pdbx_seq_one_letter_code
_entity_poly.pdbx_strand_id
1 'polypeptide(L)'
;MINAGPREDPVFWNHPSEWHVEGAKYPFAYRTEYLNQTHKIDRLITKYYISGFFWGYMMYRFYYDYMELIGEPEWPLPRLEKFTNEELGIPDDDSIPPRRY
;
A
#
# COMPACT_ATOMS: atom_id res chain seq x y z
N MET A 1 23.57 27.92 54.25
CA MET A 1 22.10 28.03 54.17
C MET A 1 21.79 28.91 52.97
N ILE A 2 21.17 28.34 51.92
CA ILE A 2 20.89 29.07 50.68
C ILE A 2 19.43 29.57 50.78
N ASN A 3 19.25 30.88 50.69
CA ASN A 3 17.95 31.55 50.71
C ASN A 3 17.07 31.05 49.55
N ALA A 4 15.96 30.40 49.89
CA ALA A 4 14.90 30.08 48.93
C ALA A 4 13.86 31.21 48.98
N GLY A 5 13.99 32.18 48.07
CA GLY A 5 12.90 33.11 47.77
C GLY A 5 11.69 32.38 47.20
N PRO A 6 10.51 33.03 47.12
CA PRO A 6 9.31 32.43 46.56
C PRO A 6 9.54 32.06 45.09
N ARG A 7 9.27 30.79 44.72
CA ARG A 7 9.46 30.29 43.35
C ARG A 7 8.40 30.90 42.42
N GLU A 8 8.82 31.39 41.26
CA GLU A 8 7.95 32.11 40.30
C GLU A 8 7.13 31.17 39.40
N ASP A 9 7.40 29.87 39.44
CA ASP A 9 6.78 28.84 38.61
C ASP A 9 5.88 27.90 39.44
N PRO A 10 4.64 27.62 39.00
CA PRO A 10 3.79 26.62 39.66
C PRO A 10 4.42 25.24 39.46
N VAL A 11 4.91 24.66 40.55
CA VAL A 11 5.30 23.25 40.57
C VAL A 11 4.01 22.43 40.57
N PHE A 12 3.56 22.03 39.38
CA PHE A 12 2.53 21.01 39.26
C PHE A 12 3.06 19.73 39.90
N TRP A 13 2.27 19.15 40.81
CA TRP A 13 2.63 17.89 41.46
C TRP A 13 2.83 16.84 40.37
N ASN A 14 4.08 16.46 40.15
CA ASN A 14 4.44 15.30 39.35
C ASN A 14 4.53 14.13 40.33
N HIS A 15 3.78 13.06 40.07
CA HIS A 15 3.87 11.86 40.87
C HIS A 15 5.31 11.31 40.83
N PRO A 16 5.80 10.71 41.93
CA PRO A 16 7.16 10.17 41.95
C PRO A 16 7.33 9.11 40.85
N SER A 17 8.50 9.09 40.20
CA SER A 17 8.82 8.18 39.09
C SER A 17 8.66 6.69 39.44
N GLU A 18 8.62 6.39 40.73
CA GLU A 18 8.44 5.08 41.35
C GLU A 18 7.02 4.51 41.16
N TRP A 19 6.03 5.37 40.93
CA TRP A 19 4.63 5.00 40.70
C TRP A 19 4.35 4.66 39.23
N HIS A 20 5.35 4.79 38.35
CA HIS A 20 5.24 4.33 36.98
C HIS A 20 5.61 2.85 36.92
N VAL A 21 4.62 2.01 36.65
CA VAL A 21 4.84 0.62 36.20
C VAL A 21 5.84 0.68 35.03
N GLU A 22 6.84 -0.22 35.02
CA GLU A 22 8.06 -0.22 34.18
C GLU A 22 7.92 0.08 32.67
N GLY A 23 6.71 0.17 32.11
CA GLY A 23 6.45 0.56 30.72
C GLY A 23 5.96 2.00 30.49
N ALA A 24 5.64 2.77 31.53
CA ALA A 24 5.04 4.10 31.40
C ALA A 24 6.08 5.25 31.44
N LYS A 25 7.31 5.01 30.96
CA LYS A 25 8.42 5.89 31.31
C LYS A 25 8.35 7.27 30.66
N TYR A 26 7.85 7.47 29.44
CA TYR A 26 7.57 8.82 28.90
C TYR A 26 6.49 8.77 27.79
N PRO A 27 5.43 9.61 27.83
CA PRO A 27 4.39 9.64 26.79
C PRO A 27 4.83 10.31 25.47
N PHE A 28 6.08 10.81 25.40
CA PHE A 28 6.63 11.43 24.19
C PHE A 28 8.12 11.14 24.09
N ALA A 29 8.59 10.83 22.88
CA ALA A 29 9.99 10.72 22.52
C ALA A 29 10.35 11.89 21.58
N TYR A 30 11.46 12.59 21.83
CA TYR A 30 11.96 13.66 20.97
C TYR A 30 13.32 13.27 20.38
N ARG A 31 13.45 13.38 19.04
CA ARG A 31 14.67 13.04 18.26
C ARG A 31 15.25 11.65 18.53
N THR A 32 14.44 10.73 19.04
CA THR A 32 14.78 9.35 19.34
C THR A 32 13.69 8.46 18.77
N GLU A 33 14.05 7.24 18.34
CA GLU A 33 13.05 6.25 17.96
C GLU A 33 12.15 5.95 19.17
N TYR A 34 10.86 5.68 18.92
CA TYR A 34 9.94 5.27 19.98
C TYR A 34 10.49 4.00 20.64
N LEU A 35 11.10 4.15 21.81
CA LEU A 35 11.71 3.05 22.56
C LEU A 35 10.66 2.11 23.18
N ASN A 36 9.42 2.60 23.30
CA ASN A 36 8.31 1.82 23.80
C ASN A 36 7.76 0.97 22.66
N GLN A 37 8.21 -0.28 22.67
CA GLN A 37 7.60 -1.47 22.06
C GLN A 37 6.17 -1.16 21.59
N THR A 38 5.94 -1.12 20.27
CA THR A 38 4.58 -1.25 19.74
C THR A 38 3.92 -2.40 20.50
N HIS A 39 2.69 -2.20 20.99
CA HIS A 39 1.99 -3.22 21.78
C HIS A 39 2.20 -4.56 21.07
N LYS A 40 2.72 -5.59 21.77
CA LYS A 40 3.08 -6.87 21.13
C LYS A 40 1.93 -7.44 20.29
N ILE A 41 0.70 -7.15 20.72
CA ILE A 41 -0.56 -7.44 20.04
C ILE A 41 -0.71 -6.63 18.75
N ASP A 42 -0.47 -5.33 18.76
CA ASP A 42 -0.53 -4.48 17.58
C ASP A 42 0.48 -4.94 16.52
N ARG A 43 1.72 -5.24 16.91
CA ARG A 43 2.73 -5.81 16.01
C ARG A 43 2.31 -7.19 15.47
N LEU A 44 1.66 -8.02 16.28
CA LEU A 44 1.18 -9.33 15.83
C LEU A 44 0.09 -9.17 14.76
N ILE A 45 -0.89 -8.31 15.05
CA ILE A 45 -2.07 -8.08 14.21
C ILE A 45 -1.68 -7.40 12.90
N THR A 46 -1.02 -6.26 12.96
CA THR A 46 -0.67 -5.50 11.74
C THR A 46 0.36 -6.24 10.90
N LYS A 47 1.44 -6.74 11.52
CA LYS A 47 2.54 -7.34 10.75
C LYS A 47 2.20 -8.71 10.19
N TYR A 48 1.53 -9.58 10.95
CA TYR A 48 1.33 -10.97 10.51
C TYR A 48 -0.08 -11.21 10.01
N TYR A 49 -1.11 -10.81 10.75
CA TYR A 49 -2.49 -11.12 10.33
C TYR A 49 -2.95 -10.24 9.17
N ILE A 50 -2.81 -8.92 9.27
CA ILE A 50 -3.27 -8.02 8.21
C ILE A 50 -2.40 -8.18 6.96
N SER A 51 -1.06 -8.15 7.10
CA SER A 51 -0.20 -8.30 5.91
C SER A 51 -0.30 -9.69 5.29
N GLY A 52 -0.38 -10.75 6.11
CA GLY A 52 -0.54 -12.12 5.63
C GLY A 52 -1.88 -12.35 4.96
N PHE A 53 -2.97 -11.84 5.54
CA PHE A 53 -4.29 -11.90 4.91
C PHE A 53 -4.33 -11.11 3.62
N PHE A 54 -3.76 -9.90 3.60
CA PHE A 54 -3.69 -9.07 2.39
C PHE A 54 -2.96 -9.79 1.25
N TRP A 55 -1.75 -10.28 1.50
CA TRP A 55 -0.98 -10.99 0.47
C TRP A 55 -1.60 -12.34 0.09
N GLY A 56 -2.13 -13.08 1.06
CA GLY A 56 -2.83 -14.34 0.82
C GLY A 56 -4.07 -14.12 -0.05
N TYR A 57 -4.85 -13.07 0.22
CA TYR A 57 -6.03 -12.72 -0.57
C TYR A 57 -5.66 -12.25 -1.97
N MET A 58 -4.63 -11.42 -2.11
CA MET A 58 -4.12 -10.97 -3.41
C MET A 58 -3.69 -12.16 -4.28
N MET A 59 -2.94 -13.11 -3.71
CA MET A 59 -2.52 -14.30 -4.44
C MET A 59 -3.68 -15.26 -4.74
N TYR A 60 -4.66 -15.37 -3.83
CA TYR A 60 -5.88 -16.13 -4.05
C TYR A 60 -6.67 -15.57 -5.24
N ARG A 61 -6.97 -14.27 -5.25
CA ARG A 61 -7.66 -13.61 -6.38
C ARG A 61 -6.83 -13.68 -7.65
N PHE A 62 -5.51 -13.53 -7.55
CA PHE A 62 -4.65 -13.69 -8.71
C PHE A 62 -4.73 -15.11 -9.29
N TYR A 63 -4.77 -16.16 -8.46
CA TYR A 63 -4.86 -17.54 -8.96
C TYR A 63 -6.21 -17.84 -9.64
N TYR A 64 -7.32 -17.38 -9.07
CA TYR A 64 -8.66 -17.69 -9.59
C TYR A 64 -9.11 -16.74 -10.69
N ASP A 65 -8.74 -15.46 -10.62
CA ASP A 65 -9.22 -14.39 -11.50
C ASP A 65 -8.07 -13.77 -12.30
N TYR A 66 -6.99 -14.52 -12.59
CA TYR A 66 -5.84 -14.01 -13.37
C TYR A 66 -6.25 -13.45 -14.74
N MET A 67 -7.38 -13.90 -15.28
CA MET A 67 -7.92 -13.47 -16.56
C MET A 67 -8.29 -11.98 -16.57
N GLU A 68 -8.75 -11.43 -15.44
CA GLU A 68 -9.02 -9.98 -15.32
C GLU A 68 -7.74 -9.15 -15.45
N LEU A 69 -6.58 -9.74 -15.13
CA LEU A 69 -5.29 -9.04 -15.07
C LEU A 69 -4.45 -9.21 -16.34
N ILE A 70 -4.49 -10.40 -16.96
CA ILE A 70 -3.69 -10.75 -18.14
C ILE A 70 -4.51 -10.62 -19.44
N GLY A 71 -5.84 -10.49 -19.32
CA GLY A 71 -6.76 -10.56 -20.43
C GLY A 71 -7.35 -11.97 -20.55
N GLU A 72 -8.62 -12.03 -20.94
CA GLU A 72 -9.34 -13.27 -21.11
C GLU A 72 -8.71 -14.10 -22.24
N PRO A 73 -8.34 -15.37 -22.01
CA PRO A 73 -7.79 -16.25 -23.04
C PRO A 73 -8.74 -16.47 -24.22
N GLU A 74 -10.04 -16.32 -23.98
CA GLU A 74 -11.09 -16.44 -24.99
C GLU A 74 -11.07 -15.29 -26.00
N TRP A 75 -10.47 -14.15 -25.64
CA TRP A 75 -10.40 -12.94 -26.47
C TRP A 75 -8.94 -12.54 -26.74
N PRO A 76 -8.15 -13.39 -27.43
CA PRO A 76 -6.78 -13.05 -27.75
C PRO A 76 -6.78 -11.82 -28.66
N LEU A 77 -5.97 -10.82 -28.31
CA LEU A 77 -5.78 -9.64 -29.16
C LEU A 77 -5.23 -10.09 -30.52
N PRO A 78 -5.95 -9.85 -31.63
CA PRO A 78 -5.50 -10.27 -32.95
C PRO A 78 -4.26 -9.48 -33.34
N ARG A 79 -3.32 -10.15 -34.00
CA ARG A 79 -2.16 -9.46 -34.60
C ARG A 79 -2.64 -8.72 -35.84
N LEU A 80 -2.58 -7.39 -35.81
CA LEU A 80 -3.07 -6.53 -36.89
C LEU A 80 -2.43 -6.85 -38.26
N GLU A 81 -1.16 -7.24 -38.25
CA GLU A 81 -0.38 -7.63 -39.45
C GLU A 81 -0.85 -8.93 -40.10
N LYS A 82 -1.69 -9.72 -39.43
CA LYS A 82 -2.25 -10.95 -40.02
C LYS A 82 -3.50 -10.70 -40.85
N PHE A 83 -4.16 -9.55 -40.69
CA PHE A 83 -5.32 -9.23 -41.50
C PHE A 83 -4.87 -9.03 -42.94
N THR A 84 -5.55 -9.73 -43.86
CA THR A 84 -5.22 -9.63 -45.27
C THR A 84 -5.81 -8.34 -45.87
N ASN A 85 -5.16 -7.80 -46.90
CA ASN A 85 -5.67 -6.60 -47.59
C ASN A 85 -7.08 -6.83 -48.15
N GLU A 86 -7.41 -8.05 -48.57
CA GLU A 86 -8.75 -8.45 -49.01
C GLU A 86 -9.80 -8.33 -47.88
N GLU A 87 -9.50 -8.83 -46.68
CA GLU A 87 -10.38 -8.69 -45.51
C GLU A 87 -10.54 -7.23 -45.06
N LEU A 88 -9.48 -6.44 -45.21
CA LEU A 88 -9.47 -5.00 -44.89
C LEU A 88 -10.09 -4.14 -45.99
N GLY A 89 -10.45 -4.72 -47.14
CA GLY A 89 -10.95 -3.99 -48.30
C GLY A 89 -9.97 -2.95 -48.84
N ILE A 90 -8.67 -3.15 -48.59
CA ILE A 90 -7.61 -2.31 -49.13
C ILE A 90 -7.37 -2.79 -50.56
N PRO A 91 -7.71 -2.00 -51.58
CA PRO A 91 -7.48 -2.39 -52.96
C PRO A 91 -5.98 -2.50 -53.22
N ASP A 92 -5.58 -3.49 -54.01
CA ASP A 92 -4.20 -3.55 -54.51
C ASP A 92 -3.93 -2.30 -55.36
N ASP A 93 -2.74 -1.71 -55.23
CA ASP A 93 -2.34 -0.50 -55.98
C ASP A 93 -2.40 -0.71 -57.50
N ASP A 94 -2.29 -1.95 -57.97
CA ASP A 94 -2.38 -2.34 -59.39
C ASP A 94 -3.83 -2.65 -59.85
N SER A 95 -4.81 -2.58 -58.95
CA SER A 95 -6.21 -2.83 -59.28
C SER A 95 -6.85 -1.65 -60.02
N ILE A 96 -7.77 -1.96 -60.95
CA ILE A 96 -8.46 -0.94 -61.74
C ILE A 96 -9.28 -0.04 -60.80
N PRO A 97 -9.10 1.29 -60.83
CA PRO A 97 -9.81 2.19 -59.92
C PRO A 97 -11.33 2.04 -60.11
N PRO A 98 -12.13 2.06 -59.02
CA PRO A 98 -13.56 1.89 -59.11
C PRO A 98 -14.16 2.95 -60.04
N ARG A 99 -14.96 2.49 -61.01
CA ARG A 99 -15.68 3.39 -61.94
C ARG A 99 -16.58 4.31 -61.11
N ARG A 100 -16.22 5.59 -61.06
CA ARG A 100 -17.08 6.65 -60.53
C ARG A 100 -18.15 6.95 -61.57
N TYR A 101 -19.38 6.55 -61.30
CA TYR A 101 -20.58 7.03 -61.98
C TYR A 101 -21.14 8.24 -61.24
#